data_AF-A0A5C8EM78-F1
#
_entry.id   AF-A0A5C8EM78-F1
#
_cell.length_a   1.000
_cell.length_b   1.000
_cell.length_c   1.000
_cell.angle_alpha   90.00
_cell.angle_beta   90.00
_cell.angle_gamma   90.00
#
_symmetry.space_group_name_H-M   'P 1'
#
loop_
_entity.id
_entity.type
_entity.pdbx_description
1 polymer ?
#
loop_
_entity_poly.entity_id
_entity_poly.type
_entity_poly.pdbx_seq_one_letter_code
_entity_poly.pdbx_strand_id
1 'polypeptide(L)'
;MAKEYLNYFLTKKKITKYNKEAEEENKKNNFNFDFNILKVMSEKYYTEDFHSDIIKQLLKSKAFLNPFLSFIDVNYKEYKDCEVLRENGINSDENGRGRIDILIKNEKSKKAVIIENKINWAGDTYRQLKKYYDYVSKKFKVDKIVYLVPDSGKIPENRSIEGIPNSKIKIVVGYDGKGNDFYTQCVKRGIKNLKNNSKKEWFVLAEHYLQILKEKGESKISYLEKEFYKDITANNENLEKTHLIADIYNERRF
;
A
#
# COMPACT_ATOMS: atom_id res chain seq x y z
N MET A 1 -3.11 -26.51 -10.14
CA MET A 1 -2.20 -25.35 -10.04
C MET A 1 -2.49 -24.41 -8.85
N ALA A 2 -3.46 -23.49 -8.87
CA ALA A 2 -3.62 -22.52 -7.76
C ALA A 2 -3.91 -23.16 -6.38
N LYS A 3 -4.70 -24.23 -6.35
CA LYS A 3 -5.05 -24.99 -5.12
C LYS A 3 -3.87 -25.77 -4.54
N GLU A 4 -3.05 -26.37 -5.40
CA GLU A 4 -1.81 -27.08 -4.99
C GLU A 4 -0.75 -26.10 -4.49
N TYR A 5 -0.64 -24.93 -5.15
CA TYR A 5 0.21 -23.82 -4.69
C TYR A 5 -0.24 -23.33 -3.31
N LEU A 6 -1.55 -23.09 -3.11
CA LEU A 6 -2.07 -22.67 -1.81
C LEU A 6 -1.79 -23.71 -0.72
N ASN A 7 -1.98 -25.00 -1.02
CA ASN A 7 -1.72 -26.09 -0.08
C ASN A 7 -0.23 -26.25 0.25
N TYR A 8 0.67 -25.96 -0.69
CA TYR A 8 2.12 -25.93 -0.44
C TYR A 8 2.52 -24.80 0.52
N PHE A 9 1.91 -23.62 0.37
CA PHE A 9 2.20 -22.48 1.24
C PHE A 9 1.49 -22.57 2.62
N LEU A 10 0.29 -23.14 2.67
CA LEU A 10 -0.52 -23.28 3.89
C LEU A 10 -0.19 -24.54 4.70
N THR A 11 1.09 -24.73 5.03
CA THR A 11 1.45 -25.83 5.93
C THR A 11 1.00 -25.55 7.36
N LYS A 12 0.59 -26.58 8.09
CA LYS A 12 0.26 -26.48 9.53
C LYS A 12 1.38 -25.80 10.31
N LYS A 13 2.64 -26.08 9.97
CA LYS A 13 3.84 -25.45 10.57
C LYS A 13 3.87 -23.93 10.35
N LYS A 14 3.64 -23.42 9.13
CA LYS A 14 3.63 -21.98 8.83
C LYS A 14 2.46 -21.27 9.52
N ILE A 15 1.27 -21.88 9.54
CA ILE A 15 0.09 -21.35 10.24
C ILE A 15 0.35 -21.26 11.75
N THR A 16 0.85 -22.34 12.37
CA THR A 16 1.16 -22.37 13.81
C THR A 16 2.24 -21.34 14.17
N LYS A 17 3.29 -21.22 13.35
CA LYS A 17 4.33 -20.21 13.55
C LYS A 17 3.72 -18.80 13.54
N TYR A 18 2.90 -18.48 12.54
CA TYR A 18 2.29 -17.15 12.45
C TYR A 18 1.35 -16.88 13.64
N ASN A 19 0.49 -17.82 14.00
CA ASN A 19 -0.42 -17.63 15.14
C ASN A 19 0.35 -17.29 16.42
N LYS A 20 1.51 -17.94 16.65
CA LYS A 20 2.38 -17.64 17.78
C LYS A 20 2.99 -16.22 17.70
N GLU A 21 3.48 -15.82 16.52
CA GLU A 21 4.01 -14.46 16.30
C GLU A 21 2.94 -13.38 16.52
N ALA A 22 1.72 -13.62 16.02
CA ALA A 22 0.57 -12.73 16.23
C ALA A 22 0.20 -12.62 17.73
N GLU A 23 0.15 -13.74 18.46
CA GLU A 23 -0.08 -13.73 19.90
C GLU A 23 0.99 -12.95 20.66
N GLU A 24 2.26 -13.08 20.27
CA GLU A 24 3.37 -12.34 20.88
C GLU A 24 3.31 -10.84 20.59
N GLU A 25 2.96 -10.43 19.37
CA GLU A 25 2.74 -9.02 19.03
C GLU A 25 1.51 -8.42 19.72
N ASN A 26 0.41 -9.17 19.80
CA ASN A 26 -0.80 -8.75 20.52
C ASN A 26 -0.52 -8.49 21.99
N LYS A 27 0.29 -9.34 22.63
CA LYS A 27 0.75 -9.14 24.01
C LYS A 27 1.64 -7.91 24.18
N LYS A 28 2.47 -7.59 23.19
CA LYS A 28 3.41 -6.45 23.26
C LYS A 28 2.77 -5.10 22.99
N ASN A 29 1.83 -5.06 22.04
CA ASN A 29 1.33 -3.81 21.47
C ASN A 29 -0.17 -3.57 21.73
N ASN A 30 -0.83 -4.42 22.52
CA ASN A 30 -2.27 -4.35 22.82
C ASN A 30 -3.17 -4.34 21.56
N PHE A 31 -2.69 -4.90 20.45
CA PHE A 31 -3.45 -5.12 19.21
C PHE A 31 -4.13 -6.49 19.22
N ASN A 32 -5.11 -6.69 18.32
CA ASN A 32 -5.69 -8.00 18.02
C ASN A 32 -5.39 -8.38 16.56
N PHE A 33 -4.21 -8.95 16.31
CA PHE A 33 -3.84 -9.60 15.06
C PHE A 33 -4.54 -10.95 14.93
N ASP A 34 -5.57 -10.97 14.09
CA ASP A 34 -6.21 -12.20 13.64
C ASP A 34 -5.39 -12.91 12.54
N PHE A 35 -5.80 -14.13 12.21
CA PHE A 35 -5.26 -14.91 11.10
C PHE A 35 -5.31 -14.12 9.76
N ASN A 36 -4.25 -14.22 8.96
CA ASN A 36 -4.10 -13.51 7.70
C ASN A 36 -3.36 -14.37 6.67
N ILE A 37 -4.05 -14.72 5.59
CA ILE A 37 -3.53 -15.61 4.55
C ILE A 37 -2.29 -15.05 3.80
N LEU A 38 -2.26 -13.74 3.55
CA LEU A 38 -1.21 -13.10 2.76
C LEU A 38 0.12 -13.16 3.50
N LYS A 39 0.04 -12.94 4.81
CA LYS A 39 1.13 -13.07 5.77
C LYS A 39 1.69 -14.50 5.85
N VAL A 40 0.83 -15.51 5.87
CA VAL A 40 1.25 -16.93 5.85
C VAL A 40 1.93 -17.31 4.53
N MET A 41 1.47 -16.75 3.41
CA MET A 41 2.02 -17.02 2.09
C MET A 41 3.34 -16.27 1.83
N SER A 42 3.54 -15.08 2.42
CA SER A 42 4.80 -14.35 2.29
C SER A 42 5.84 -14.93 3.25
N GLU A 43 6.84 -15.66 2.73
CA GLU A 43 7.89 -16.30 3.55
C GLU A 43 8.66 -15.33 4.44
N LYS A 44 8.69 -14.07 4.03
CA LYS A 44 8.94 -12.90 4.86
C LYS A 44 7.87 -11.87 4.52
N TYR A 45 7.15 -11.42 5.53
CA TYR A 45 6.15 -10.34 5.57
C TYR A 45 6.45 -9.01 4.84
N TYR A 46 7.63 -8.91 4.24
CA TYR A 46 8.32 -7.67 3.93
C TYR A 46 8.88 -7.61 2.51
N THR A 47 8.71 -8.64 1.67
CA THR A 47 9.21 -8.51 0.31
C THR A 47 8.37 -7.46 -0.42
N GLU A 48 9.02 -6.36 -0.79
CA GLU A 48 8.51 -5.30 -1.66
C GLU A 48 7.76 -5.90 -2.86
N ASP A 49 8.33 -6.99 -3.38
CA ASP A 49 7.81 -7.76 -4.50
C ASP A 49 6.40 -8.32 -4.27
N PHE A 50 6.10 -8.82 -3.06
CA PHE A 50 4.78 -9.40 -2.78
C PHE A 50 3.67 -8.36 -2.75
N HIS A 51 3.94 -7.17 -2.19
CA HIS A 51 2.97 -6.07 -2.22
C HIS A 51 2.70 -5.61 -3.66
N SER A 52 3.76 -5.46 -4.45
CA SER A 52 3.63 -5.05 -5.85
C SER A 52 2.90 -6.11 -6.69
N ASP A 53 3.03 -7.40 -6.36
CA ASP A 53 2.23 -8.47 -6.98
C ASP A 53 0.74 -8.35 -6.64
N ILE A 54 0.38 -8.12 -5.37
CA ILE A 54 -1.01 -7.92 -4.96
C ILE A 54 -1.61 -6.72 -5.71
N ILE A 55 -0.90 -5.58 -5.70
CA ILE A 55 -1.35 -4.35 -6.37
C ILE A 55 -1.53 -4.58 -7.86
N LYS A 56 -0.58 -5.23 -8.55
CA LYS A 56 -0.73 -5.57 -9.96
C LYS A 56 -1.97 -6.41 -10.21
N GLN A 57 -2.21 -7.44 -9.39
CA GLN A 57 -3.35 -8.35 -9.61
C GLN A 57 -4.69 -7.63 -9.39
N LEU A 58 -4.77 -6.70 -8.43
CA LEU A 58 -5.91 -5.80 -8.28
C LEU A 58 -6.10 -4.95 -9.55
N LEU A 59 -5.04 -4.26 -9.99
CA LEU A 59 -5.09 -3.31 -11.10
C LEU A 59 -5.30 -3.95 -12.49
N LYS A 60 -5.20 -5.27 -12.62
CA LYS A 60 -5.65 -5.98 -13.84
C LYS A 60 -7.17 -5.93 -14.02
N SER A 61 -7.93 -5.87 -12.93
CA SER A 61 -9.38 -5.78 -12.98
C SER A 61 -9.81 -4.32 -13.11
N LYS A 62 -10.65 -4.02 -14.11
CA LYS A 62 -11.19 -2.66 -14.34
C LYS A 62 -11.98 -2.13 -13.16
N ALA A 63 -12.52 -3.01 -12.32
CA ALA A 63 -13.21 -2.63 -11.10
C ALA A 63 -12.29 -1.82 -10.16
N PHE A 64 -11.01 -2.17 -10.09
CA PHE A 64 -9.99 -1.49 -9.26
C PHE A 64 -9.17 -0.48 -10.06
N LEU A 65 -8.82 -0.79 -11.31
CA LEU A 65 -8.02 0.10 -12.15
C LEU A 65 -8.69 1.45 -12.39
N ASN A 66 -9.98 1.48 -12.70
CA ASN A 66 -10.65 2.73 -13.03
C ASN A 66 -10.70 3.68 -11.82
N PRO A 67 -11.10 3.25 -10.61
CA PRO A 67 -10.95 4.05 -9.40
C PRO A 67 -9.51 4.50 -9.14
N PHE A 68 -8.51 3.61 -9.33
CA PHE A 68 -7.10 3.98 -9.15
C PHE A 68 -6.66 5.09 -10.08
N LEU A 69 -6.90 4.97 -11.39
CA LEU A 69 -6.54 5.99 -12.38
C LEU A 69 -7.25 7.31 -12.09
N SER A 70 -8.52 7.25 -11.70
CA SER A 70 -9.29 8.46 -11.34
C SER A 70 -8.72 9.15 -10.10
N PHE A 71 -8.29 8.37 -9.10
CA PHE A 71 -7.69 8.88 -7.86
C PHE A 71 -6.34 9.59 -8.10
N ILE A 72 -5.58 9.18 -9.10
CA ILE A 72 -4.31 9.82 -9.49
C ILE A 72 -4.48 10.88 -10.59
N ASP A 73 -5.71 11.33 -10.84
CA ASP A 73 -6.05 12.36 -11.83
C ASP A 73 -5.70 11.95 -13.28
N VAL A 74 -5.87 10.67 -13.61
CA VAL A 74 -5.65 10.10 -14.95
C VAL A 74 -6.98 9.64 -15.56
N ASN A 75 -7.22 10.01 -16.82
CA ASN A 75 -8.42 9.62 -17.54
C ASN A 75 -8.41 8.11 -17.87
N TYR A 76 -9.17 7.33 -17.11
CA TYR A 76 -9.22 5.87 -17.25
C TYR A 76 -9.71 5.39 -18.64
N LYS A 77 -10.42 6.24 -19.41
CA LYS A 77 -10.87 5.88 -20.77
C LYS A 77 -9.68 5.65 -21.73
N GLU A 78 -8.56 6.34 -21.51
CA GLU A 78 -7.33 6.20 -22.30
C GLU A 78 -6.56 4.91 -21.96
N TYR A 79 -7.02 4.15 -20.97
CA TYR A 79 -6.42 2.91 -20.48
C TYR A 79 -7.40 1.71 -20.60
N LYS A 80 -8.38 1.77 -21.51
CA LYS A 80 -9.35 0.68 -21.71
C LYS A 80 -8.67 -0.66 -22.04
N ASP A 81 -7.66 -0.64 -22.91
CA ASP A 81 -6.92 -1.83 -23.36
C ASP A 81 -5.46 -1.84 -22.85
N CYS A 82 -5.23 -1.31 -21.64
CA CYS A 82 -3.88 -1.25 -21.08
C CYS A 82 -3.37 -2.62 -20.57
N GLU A 83 -2.05 -2.77 -20.57
CA GLU A 83 -1.32 -3.83 -19.89
C GLU A 83 -0.85 -3.35 -18.51
N VAL A 84 -0.88 -4.24 -17.52
CA VAL A 84 -0.31 -4.02 -16.19
C VAL A 84 0.84 -5.01 -15.96
N LEU A 85 2.06 -4.51 -16.04
CA LEU A 85 3.30 -5.29 -15.97
C LEU A 85 3.93 -5.18 -14.57
N ARG A 86 4.58 -6.26 -14.13
CA ARG A 86 5.38 -6.31 -12.90
C ARG A 86 6.85 -6.31 -13.30
N GLU A 87 7.71 -5.71 -12.47
CA GLU A 87 9.16 -5.88 -12.57
C GLU A 87 9.69 -5.64 -13.99
N ASN A 88 9.25 -4.53 -14.59
CA ASN A 88 9.65 -4.20 -15.94
C ASN A 88 11.11 -3.73 -15.92
N GLY A 89 12.00 -4.64 -16.30
CA GLY A 89 13.42 -4.37 -16.43
C GLY A 89 13.69 -3.20 -17.37
N ILE A 90 14.52 -2.27 -16.91
CA ILE A 90 15.06 -1.19 -17.73
C ILE A 90 16.54 -1.47 -17.97
N ASN A 91 16.92 -1.56 -19.24
CA ASN A 91 18.30 -1.46 -19.65
C ASN A 91 18.54 0.01 -19.95
N SER A 92 19.22 0.72 -19.04
CA SER A 92 19.65 2.10 -19.27
C SER A 92 21.13 2.10 -19.61
N ASP A 93 21.49 2.82 -20.67
CA ASP A 93 22.83 2.81 -21.26
C ASP A 93 23.87 3.53 -20.38
N GLU A 94 23.42 4.35 -19.41
CA GLU A 94 24.33 5.25 -18.69
C GLU A 94 24.78 4.80 -17.31
N ASN A 95 24.07 3.95 -16.54
CA ASN A 95 24.54 3.49 -15.21
C ASN A 95 23.64 2.39 -14.58
N GLY A 96 23.41 1.30 -15.31
CA GLY A 96 22.93 0.05 -14.73
C GLY A 96 21.43 -0.25 -14.90
N ARG A 97 21.12 -1.52 -14.61
CA ARG A 97 19.77 -2.10 -14.65
C ARG A 97 18.89 -1.44 -13.60
N GLY A 98 17.64 -1.19 -13.94
CA GLY A 98 16.59 -0.81 -12.99
C GLY A 98 15.36 -1.69 -13.21
N ARG A 99 14.44 -1.69 -12.26
CA ARG A 99 13.26 -2.55 -12.30
C ARG A 99 12.07 -1.75 -11.80
N ILE A 100 11.20 -1.34 -12.73
CA ILE A 100 9.97 -0.65 -12.36
C ILE A 100 9.05 -1.66 -11.67
N ASP A 101 8.58 -1.35 -10.47
CA ASP A 101 7.70 -2.24 -9.71
C ASP A 101 6.44 -2.61 -10.47
N ILE A 102 5.70 -1.60 -10.94
CA ILE A 102 4.51 -1.78 -11.76
C ILE A 102 4.48 -0.73 -12.87
N LEU A 103 4.25 -1.18 -14.09
CA LEU A 103 4.05 -0.32 -15.26
C LEU A 103 2.68 -0.58 -15.85
N ILE A 104 1.83 0.44 -15.90
CA ILE A 104 0.57 0.42 -16.65
C ILE A 104 0.83 1.14 -17.97
N LYS A 105 0.63 0.46 -19.10
CA LYS A 105 0.85 1.07 -20.42
C LYS A 105 -0.28 0.74 -21.37
N ASN A 106 -0.57 1.64 -22.30
CA ASN A 106 -1.49 1.38 -23.40
C ASN A 106 -0.78 1.65 -24.72
N GLU A 107 -0.63 0.61 -25.53
CA GLU A 107 0.06 0.68 -26.82
C GLU A 107 -0.69 1.54 -27.85
N LYS A 108 -2.03 1.60 -27.79
CA LYS A 108 -2.84 2.38 -28.73
C LYS A 108 -2.79 3.87 -28.43
N SER A 109 -2.99 4.26 -27.16
CA SER A 109 -2.95 5.67 -26.76
C SER A 109 -1.53 6.19 -26.49
N LYS A 110 -0.52 5.30 -26.53
CA LYS A 110 0.89 5.60 -26.21
C LYS A 110 1.05 6.33 -24.88
N LYS A 111 0.27 5.91 -23.88
CA LYS A 111 0.28 6.46 -22.52
C LYS A 111 0.72 5.45 -21.49
N ALA A 112 1.36 5.93 -20.43
CA ALA A 112 1.86 5.10 -19.35
C ALA A 112 1.70 5.74 -17.96
N VAL A 113 1.51 4.89 -16.94
CA VAL A 113 1.63 5.23 -15.52
C VAL A 113 2.69 4.33 -14.92
N ILE A 114 3.65 4.95 -14.24
CA ILE A 114 4.72 4.27 -13.50
C ILE A 114 4.29 4.22 -12.04
N ILE A 115 4.44 3.08 -11.36
CA ILE A 115 4.22 2.97 -9.92
C ILE A 115 5.49 2.42 -9.30
N GLU A 116 6.03 3.16 -8.34
CA GLU A 116 7.10 2.72 -7.44
C GLU A 116 6.47 2.47 -6.07
N ASN A 117 6.67 1.28 -5.53
CA ASN A 117 6.04 0.86 -4.28
C ASN A 117 7.03 0.92 -3.13
N LYS A 118 6.81 1.83 -2.19
CA LYS A 118 7.60 2.04 -0.99
C LYS A 118 6.82 1.76 0.30
N ILE A 119 5.67 1.08 0.24
CA ILE A 119 4.83 0.76 1.41
C ILE A 119 5.62 0.10 2.56
N ASN A 120 6.72 -0.59 2.25
CA ASN A 120 7.59 -1.24 3.23
C ASN A 120 8.72 -0.34 3.78
N TRP A 121 8.66 0.98 3.60
CA TRP A 121 9.71 1.92 3.98
C TRP A 121 11.05 1.73 3.24
N ALA A 122 11.04 1.15 2.03
CA ALA A 122 12.25 1.02 1.23
C ALA A 122 12.87 2.40 0.89
N GLY A 123 14.20 2.45 0.93
CA GLY A 123 14.98 3.62 0.51
C GLY A 123 14.91 3.84 -1.00
N ASP A 124 15.27 5.05 -1.44
CA ASP A 124 15.40 5.34 -2.87
C ASP A 124 16.76 4.88 -3.38
N THR A 125 16.77 4.31 -4.58
CA THR A 125 18.02 4.09 -5.31
C THR A 125 18.41 5.34 -6.09
N TYR A 126 19.69 5.47 -6.44
CA TYR A 126 20.21 6.66 -7.11
C TYR A 126 19.49 6.94 -8.45
N ARG A 127 18.85 8.12 -8.54
CA ARG A 127 18.08 8.60 -9.71
C ARG A 127 16.97 7.65 -10.16
N GLN A 128 16.40 6.86 -9.24
CA GLN A 128 15.49 5.77 -9.55
C GLN A 128 14.31 6.20 -10.43
N LEU A 129 13.52 7.18 -9.96
CA LEU A 129 12.33 7.61 -10.69
C LEU A 129 12.69 8.31 -12.00
N LYS A 130 13.81 9.04 -12.04
CA LYS A 130 14.31 9.68 -13.26
C LYS A 130 14.66 8.65 -14.34
N LYS A 131 15.39 7.60 -13.98
CA LYS A 131 15.71 6.49 -14.90
C LYS A 131 14.45 5.86 -15.47
N TYR A 132 13.42 5.65 -14.65
CA TYR A 132 12.15 5.10 -15.10
C TYR A 132 11.41 6.05 -16.05
N TYR A 133 11.33 7.33 -15.67
CA TYR A 133 10.70 8.36 -16.49
C TYR A 133 11.35 8.44 -17.87
N ASP A 134 12.68 8.51 -17.93
CA ASP A 134 13.42 8.62 -19.19
C ASP A 134 13.21 7.38 -20.06
N TYR A 135 13.33 6.20 -19.47
CA TYR A 135 13.15 4.93 -20.19
C TYR A 135 11.75 4.81 -20.80
N VAL A 136 10.70 5.09 -20.03
CA VAL A 136 9.32 4.96 -20.50
C VAL A 136 8.98 6.09 -21.48
N SER A 137 9.50 7.29 -21.26
CA SER A 137 9.30 8.45 -22.13
C SER A 137 9.86 8.26 -23.55
N LYS A 138 10.79 7.31 -23.76
CA LYS A 138 11.25 6.94 -25.12
C LYS A 138 10.12 6.39 -26.01
N LYS A 139 9.05 5.82 -25.43
CA LYS A 139 7.97 5.13 -26.18
C LYS A 139 6.55 5.57 -25.80
N PHE A 140 6.36 6.12 -24.61
CA PHE A 140 5.05 6.48 -24.09
C PHE A 140 5.07 7.86 -23.43
N LYS A 141 3.97 8.59 -23.56
CA LYS A 141 3.71 9.74 -22.71
C LYS A 141 3.41 9.24 -21.29
N VAL A 142 4.32 9.50 -20.35
CA VAL A 142 4.08 9.21 -18.93
C VAL A 142 3.06 10.21 -18.39
N ASP A 143 1.86 9.76 -18.04
CA ASP A 143 0.82 10.64 -17.47
C ASP A 143 1.08 10.91 -15.99
N LYS A 144 1.45 9.88 -15.22
CA LYS A 144 1.82 9.98 -13.80
C LYS A 144 2.92 8.99 -13.42
N ILE A 145 3.69 9.37 -12.40
CA ILE A 145 4.58 8.54 -11.61
C ILE A 145 4.00 8.52 -10.19
N VAL A 146 3.50 7.37 -9.79
CA VAL A 146 2.89 7.15 -8.48
C VAL A 146 3.97 6.63 -7.53
N TYR A 147 4.21 7.39 -6.47
CA TYR A 147 5.08 6.99 -5.37
C TYR A 147 4.19 6.53 -4.22
N LEU A 148 3.99 5.21 -4.13
CA LEU A 148 3.05 4.60 -3.20
C LEU A 148 3.76 4.33 -1.86
N VAL A 149 3.30 4.96 -0.79
CA VAL A 149 4.04 5.10 0.47
C VAL A 149 3.24 4.63 1.68
N PRO A 150 3.91 4.24 2.79
CA PRO A 150 3.23 3.83 4.02
C PRO A 150 2.41 4.97 4.63
N ASP A 151 2.96 6.18 4.63
CA ASP A 151 2.32 7.41 5.11
C ASP A 151 2.82 8.64 4.35
N SER A 152 2.27 9.81 4.70
CA SER A 152 2.60 11.09 4.07
C SER A 152 3.99 11.64 4.38
N GLY A 153 4.69 11.09 5.37
CA GLY A 153 6.05 11.49 5.73
C GLY A 153 7.11 10.92 4.78
N LYS A 154 6.86 9.77 4.17
CA LYS A 154 7.76 9.22 3.15
C LYS A 154 7.57 9.96 1.82
N ILE A 155 8.62 10.69 1.44
CA ILE A 155 8.71 11.39 0.14
C ILE A 155 9.89 10.82 -0.67
N PRO A 156 9.88 10.96 -2.01
CA PRO A 156 11.03 10.58 -2.82
C PRO A 156 12.17 11.56 -2.60
N GLU A 157 13.40 11.06 -2.54
CA GLU A 157 14.60 11.89 -2.45
C GLU A 157 14.75 12.80 -3.68
N ASN A 158 15.22 14.03 -3.50
CA ASN A 158 15.39 15.01 -4.60
C ASN A 158 16.19 14.45 -5.78
N ARG A 159 17.28 13.71 -5.50
CA ARG A 159 18.10 13.06 -6.53
C ARG A 159 17.33 12.00 -7.33
N SER A 160 16.27 11.42 -6.78
CA SER A 160 15.43 10.43 -7.48
C SER A 160 14.55 11.09 -8.54
N ILE A 161 14.07 12.31 -8.27
CA ILE A 161 13.06 13.02 -9.07
C ILE A 161 13.63 14.17 -9.92
N GLU A 162 14.92 14.46 -9.82
CA GLU A 162 15.58 15.54 -10.53
C GLU A 162 15.33 15.46 -12.06
N GLY A 163 14.80 16.55 -12.63
CA GLY A 163 14.47 16.65 -14.05
C GLY A 163 13.14 16.01 -14.46
N ILE A 164 12.32 15.54 -13.51
CA ILE A 164 10.94 15.12 -13.75
C ILE A 164 10.02 16.32 -13.45
N PRO A 165 9.02 16.63 -14.31
CA PRO A 165 8.04 17.66 -13.98
C PRO A 165 7.25 17.30 -12.71
N ASN A 166 7.20 18.19 -11.73
CA ASN A 166 6.52 17.94 -10.44
C ASN A 166 5.06 17.49 -10.62
N SER A 167 4.36 18.02 -11.64
CA SER A 167 2.98 17.64 -11.96
C SER A 167 2.82 16.16 -12.35
N LYS A 168 3.89 15.45 -12.69
CA LYS A 168 3.88 14.01 -12.98
C LYS A 168 3.94 13.16 -11.72
N ILE A 169 4.54 13.66 -10.65
CA ILE A 169 4.74 12.88 -9.43
C ILE A 169 3.48 12.98 -8.57
N LYS A 170 2.93 11.83 -8.16
CA LYS A 170 1.81 11.74 -7.23
C LYS A 170 2.21 10.84 -6.08
N ILE A 171 2.30 11.40 -4.88
CA ILE A 171 2.45 10.62 -3.65
C ILE A 171 1.08 10.05 -3.30
N VAL A 172 1.02 8.74 -3.07
CA VAL A 172 -0.20 8.05 -2.68
C VAL A 172 0.08 7.28 -1.40
N VAL A 173 -0.68 7.54 -0.34
CA VAL A 173 -0.59 6.78 0.90
C VAL A 173 -1.33 5.45 0.74
N GLY A 174 -0.72 4.36 1.21
CA GLY A 174 -1.31 3.02 1.17
C GLY A 174 -2.61 2.94 1.98
N TYR A 175 -2.54 3.37 3.24
CA TYR A 175 -3.71 3.51 4.12
C TYR A 175 -3.38 4.44 5.30
N ASP A 176 -4.19 5.49 5.50
CA ASP A 176 -4.11 6.40 6.66
C ASP A 176 -5.44 6.51 7.45
N GLY A 177 -6.50 5.85 6.98
CA GLY A 177 -7.83 5.92 7.57
C GLY A 177 -8.59 7.22 7.35
N LYS A 178 -8.01 8.22 6.66
CA LYS A 178 -8.66 9.52 6.34
C LYS A 178 -9.50 9.45 5.07
N GLY A 179 -9.41 8.33 4.36
CA GLY A 179 -10.26 8.01 3.21
C GLY A 179 -9.73 8.52 1.89
N ASN A 180 -8.65 9.30 1.86
CA ASN A 180 -7.95 9.71 0.64
C ASN A 180 -6.68 8.88 0.39
N ASP A 181 -6.78 7.59 0.64
CA ASP A 181 -5.69 6.61 0.55
C ASP A 181 -5.96 5.55 -0.53
N PHE A 182 -4.93 4.79 -0.92
CA PHE A 182 -5.02 3.73 -1.93
C PHE A 182 -6.09 2.69 -1.59
N TYR A 183 -6.14 2.21 -0.34
CA TYR A 183 -7.14 1.22 0.05
C TYR A 183 -8.56 1.75 -0.15
N THR A 184 -8.86 2.94 0.34
CA THR A 184 -10.20 3.52 0.29
C THR A 184 -10.60 3.91 -1.14
N GLN A 185 -9.71 4.59 -1.86
CA GLN A 185 -10.00 5.17 -3.18
C GLN A 185 -9.91 4.14 -4.31
N CYS A 186 -9.10 3.09 -4.16
CA CYS A 186 -8.96 2.03 -5.15
C CYS A 186 -9.60 0.71 -4.69
N VAL A 187 -9.11 0.11 -3.60
CA VAL A 187 -9.50 -1.26 -3.22
C VAL A 187 -10.96 -1.35 -2.80
N LYS A 188 -11.38 -0.55 -1.81
CA LYS A 188 -12.75 -0.54 -1.28
C LYS A 188 -13.78 -0.14 -2.34
N ARG A 189 -13.47 0.86 -3.18
CA ARG A 189 -14.33 1.25 -4.31
C ARG A 189 -14.40 0.15 -5.37
N GLY A 190 -13.28 -0.51 -5.66
CA GLY A 190 -13.26 -1.60 -6.64
C GLY A 190 -14.11 -2.79 -6.23
N ILE A 191 -14.12 -3.17 -4.95
CA ILE A 191 -15.01 -4.22 -4.44
C ILE A 191 -16.49 -3.88 -4.68
N LYS A 192 -16.89 -2.62 -4.44
CA LYS A 192 -18.26 -2.16 -4.71
C LYS A 192 -18.63 -2.31 -6.19
N ASN A 193 -17.67 -2.13 -7.09
CA ASN A 193 -17.84 -2.22 -8.55
C ASN A 193 -17.78 -3.65 -9.12
N LEU A 194 -17.43 -4.66 -8.31
CA LEU A 194 -17.42 -6.06 -8.77
C LEU A 194 -18.85 -6.58 -9.01
N LYS A 195 -18.98 -7.62 -9.83
CA LYS A 195 -20.23 -8.40 -9.96
C LYS A 195 -20.40 -9.29 -8.72
N ASN A 196 -21.65 -9.54 -8.29
CA ASN A 196 -21.95 -10.18 -7.01
C ASN A 196 -21.26 -11.54 -6.77
N ASN A 197 -21.06 -12.35 -7.82
CA ASN A 197 -20.60 -13.73 -7.67
C ASN A 197 -19.12 -13.87 -7.29
N SER A 198 -18.32 -12.81 -7.33
CA SER A 198 -16.90 -12.82 -6.91
C SER A 198 -16.61 -11.85 -5.76
N LYS A 199 -17.61 -11.11 -5.27
CA LYS A 199 -17.40 -10.07 -4.24
C LYS A 199 -16.81 -10.63 -2.96
N LYS A 200 -17.16 -11.86 -2.57
CA LYS A 200 -16.77 -12.44 -1.29
C LYS A 200 -15.27 -12.71 -1.22
N GLU A 201 -14.70 -13.33 -2.25
CA GLU A 201 -13.27 -13.66 -2.29
C GLU A 201 -12.40 -12.40 -2.35
N TRP A 202 -12.80 -11.43 -3.18
CA TRP A 202 -12.11 -10.14 -3.26
C TRP A 202 -12.23 -9.32 -1.97
N PHE A 203 -13.37 -9.43 -1.28
CA PHE A 203 -13.55 -8.79 0.02
C PHE A 203 -12.61 -9.39 1.07
N VAL A 204 -12.52 -10.72 1.17
CA VAL A 204 -11.61 -11.39 2.11
C VAL A 204 -10.15 -11.02 1.81
N LEU A 205 -9.73 -11.04 0.54
CA LEU A 205 -8.39 -10.62 0.14
C LEU A 205 -8.10 -9.16 0.53
N ALA A 206 -9.07 -8.27 0.30
CA ALA A 206 -8.92 -6.85 0.60
C ALA A 206 -8.83 -6.58 2.11
N GLU A 207 -9.65 -7.24 2.93
CA GLU A 207 -9.58 -7.10 4.39
C GLU A 207 -8.23 -7.60 4.94
N HIS A 208 -7.72 -8.72 4.41
CA HIS A 208 -6.39 -9.21 4.78
C HIS A 208 -5.28 -8.26 4.32
N TYR A 209 -5.43 -7.64 3.14
CA TYR A 209 -4.46 -6.65 2.67
C TYR A 209 -4.52 -5.34 3.48
N LEU A 210 -5.71 -4.90 3.90
CA LEU A 210 -5.92 -3.75 4.77
C LEU A 210 -5.18 -3.92 6.10
N GLN A 211 -5.23 -5.10 6.71
CA GLN A 211 -4.49 -5.38 7.94
C GLN A 211 -2.98 -5.14 7.74
N ILE A 212 -2.42 -5.62 6.63
CA ILE A 212 -1.00 -5.40 6.31
C ILE A 212 -0.72 -3.90 6.10
N LEU A 213 -1.57 -3.17 5.40
CA LEU A 213 -1.39 -1.73 5.20
C LEU A 213 -1.41 -0.95 6.53
N LYS A 214 -2.28 -1.35 7.46
CA LYS A 214 -2.37 -0.76 8.82
C LYS A 214 -1.11 -0.96 9.65
N GLU A 215 -0.37 -2.04 9.43
CA GLU A 215 0.92 -2.28 10.10
C GLU A 215 2.04 -1.40 9.58
N LYS A 216 1.98 -1.03 8.29
CA LYS A 216 3.06 -0.31 7.62
C LYS A 216 2.91 1.20 7.68
N GLY A 217 1.68 1.71 7.58
CA GLY A 217 1.40 3.12 7.79
C GLY A 217 1.53 3.51 9.26
N GLU A 218 1.74 4.80 9.54
CA GLU A 218 1.53 5.35 10.88
C GLU A 218 0.13 4.92 11.34
N SER A 219 0.11 3.93 12.23
CA SER A 219 -1.13 3.30 12.66
C SER A 219 -2.09 4.36 13.18
N LYS A 220 -3.38 4.09 13.01
CA LYS A 220 -4.50 4.85 13.59
C LYS A 220 -4.30 5.16 15.08
N ILE A 221 -3.48 4.37 15.79
CA ILE A 221 -3.06 4.62 17.17
C ILE A 221 -2.32 5.95 17.28
N SER A 222 -1.33 6.24 16.45
CA SER A 222 -0.61 7.53 16.53
C SER A 222 -1.51 8.73 16.20
N TYR A 223 -2.46 8.59 15.27
CA TYR A 223 -3.38 9.67 14.92
C TYR A 223 -4.47 9.87 15.98
N LEU A 224 -5.08 8.78 16.46
CA LEU A 224 -6.06 8.83 17.55
C LEU A 224 -5.39 9.30 18.85
N GLU A 225 -4.17 8.87 19.15
CA GLU A 225 -3.38 9.39 20.27
C GLU A 225 -3.09 10.88 20.09
N LYS A 226 -2.68 11.32 18.89
CA LYS A 226 -2.44 12.74 18.60
C LYS A 226 -3.73 13.58 18.69
N GLU A 227 -4.87 13.08 18.20
CA GLU A 227 -6.17 13.77 18.31
C GLU A 227 -6.69 13.75 19.75
N PHE A 228 -6.67 12.60 20.42
CA PHE A 228 -7.05 12.46 21.82
C PHE A 228 -6.18 13.35 22.72
N TYR A 229 -4.87 13.39 22.49
CA TYR A 229 -3.96 14.29 23.21
C TYR A 229 -4.29 15.75 22.94
N LYS A 230 -4.57 16.14 21.69
CA LYS A 230 -5.01 17.51 21.36
C LYS A 230 -6.34 17.87 22.03
N ASP A 231 -7.32 16.97 22.00
CA ASP A 231 -8.65 17.17 22.59
C ASP A 231 -8.59 17.26 24.13
N ILE A 232 -7.69 16.50 24.75
CA ILE A 232 -7.46 16.55 26.19
C ILE A 232 -6.70 17.82 26.59
N THR A 233 -5.67 18.21 25.84
CA THR A 233 -4.84 19.38 26.18
C THR A 233 -5.50 20.72 25.82
N ALA A 234 -6.43 20.74 24.87
CA ALA A 234 -7.19 21.94 24.53
C ALA A 234 -8.29 22.29 25.56
N ASN A 235 -8.68 21.35 26.42
CA ASN A 235 -9.76 21.53 27.38
C ASN A 235 -9.37 20.98 28.77
N ASN A 236 -9.06 21.88 29.71
CA ASN A 236 -8.59 21.53 31.07
C ASN A 236 -9.51 20.52 31.79
N GLU A 237 -10.81 20.57 31.55
CA GLU A 237 -11.77 19.65 32.18
C GLU A 237 -11.61 18.19 31.70
N ASN A 238 -11.18 17.99 30.45
CA ASN A 238 -10.90 16.67 29.89
C ASN A 238 -9.56 16.12 30.39
N LEU A 239 -8.57 17.00 30.65
CA LEU A 239 -7.29 16.65 31.27
C LEU A 239 -7.51 16.11 32.69
N GLU A 240 -8.30 16.81 33.50
CA GLU A 240 -8.62 16.37 34.87
C GLU A 240 -9.37 15.02 34.89
N LYS A 241 -10.35 14.83 33.99
CA LYS A 241 -11.06 13.55 33.85
C LYS A 241 -10.12 12.41 33.45
N THR A 242 -9.11 12.70 32.62
CA THR A 242 -8.12 11.71 32.19
C THR A 242 -7.16 11.33 33.32
N HIS A 243 -6.74 12.31 34.14
CA HIS A 243 -5.96 12.05 35.36
C HIS A 243 -6.73 11.17 36.35
N LEU A 244 -8.01 11.46 36.58
CA LEU A 244 -8.86 10.67 37.47
C LEU A 244 -8.99 9.21 37.00
N ILE A 245 -9.15 8.98 35.69
CA ILE A 245 -9.19 7.62 35.11
C ILE A 245 -7.84 6.90 35.30
N ALA A 246 -6.72 7.59 35.11
CA ALA A 246 -5.39 7.03 35.30
C ALA A 246 -5.14 6.65 36.77
N ASP A 247 -5.56 7.50 37.71
CA ASP A 247 -5.45 7.25 39.15
C ASP A 247 -6.30 6.04 39.56
N ILE A 248 -7.57 5.96 39.11
CA ILE A 248 -8.45 4.80 39.34
C ILE A 248 -7.81 3.50 38.79
N TYR A 249 -7.13 3.56 37.65
CA TYR A 249 -6.50 2.39 37.05
C TYR A 249 -5.24 1.96 37.81
N ASN A 250 -4.46 2.92 38.32
CA ASN A 250 -3.25 2.67 39.09
C ASN A 250 -3.55 2.18 40.51
N GLU A 251 -4.62 2.65 41.13
CA GLU A 251 -5.09 2.19 42.45
C GLU A 251 -5.69 0.78 42.42
N ARG A 252 -6.04 0.25 41.24
CA ARG A 252 -6.55 -1.13 41.06
C ARG A 252 -5.46 -2.19 40.87
N ARG A 253 -4.17 -1.84 40.95
CA ARG A 253 -3.08 -2.82 41.10
C ARG A 253 -2.94 -3.22 42.57
N PHE A 254 -3.79 -4.13 43.01
CA PHE A 254 -3.55 -5.03 44.14
C PHE A 254 -3.33 -6.45 43.61
#